data_AF-A0A249DXS8-F1
#
_entry.id   AF-A0A249DXS8-F1
#
_cell.length_a   1.000
_cell.length_b   1.000
_cell.length_c   1.000
_cell.angle_alpha   90.00
_cell.angle_beta   90.00
_cell.angle_gamma   90.00
#
_symmetry.space_group_name_H-M   'P 1'
#
loop_
_entity.id
_entity.type
_entity.pdbx_description
1 polymer ?
#
loop_
_entity_poly.entity_id
_entity_poly.type
_entity_poly.pdbx_seq_one_letter_code
_entity_poly.pdbx_strand_id
1 'polypeptide(L)'
;MRWANIIIAFDFGTKSIGVAIGQNITETARPLTVCKSKNGTPDWIKIERLLSEWYPDLVVVGFPLNMDGTEQPITESARQFGHALYRRFGIKVVFHDERLSTVEARAYLFDKGGYQALNKSSVDATSAVIILESWFSSNKAQDRAL
;
A
#
# COMPACT_ATOMS: atom_id res chain seq x y z
N MET A 1 8.85 -5.32 -24.16
CA MET A 1 7.59 -5.69 -23.48
C MET A 1 7.97 -6.41 -22.19
N ARG A 2 7.64 -5.85 -21.01
CA ARG A 2 7.85 -6.55 -19.73
C ARG A 2 6.67 -7.48 -19.51
N TRP A 3 6.95 -8.72 -19.09
CA TRP A 3 5.94 -9.79 -19.05
C TRP A 3 5.15 -9.79 -17.73
N ALA A 4 5.67 -9.14 -16.69
CA ALA A 4 5.02 -8.93 -15.41
C ALA A 4 5.00 -7.44 -15.06
N ASN A 5 3.82 -6.92 -14.72
CA ASN A 5 3.67 -5.56 -14.22
C ASN A 5 4.17 -5.52 -12.77
N ILE A 6 5.23 -4.77 -12.51
CA ILE A 6 5.75 -4.55 -11.15
C ILE A 6 4.91 -3.46 -10.50
N ILE A 7 4.45 -3.73 -9.29
CA ILE A 7 3.59 -2.81 -8.55
C ILE A 7 4.21 -2.58 -7.18
N ILE A 8 4.30 -1.31 -6.78
CA ILE A 8 4.72 -0.93 -5.44
C ILE A 8 3.52 -0.40 -4.68
N ALA A 9 3.36 -0.83 -3.43
CA ALA A 9 2.37 -0.26 -2.53
C ALA A 9 3.04 0.54 -1.42
N PHE A 10 2.40 1.64 -1.03
CA PHE A 10 2.77 2.46 0.11
C PHE A 10 1.63 2.50 1.14
N ASP A 11 1.95 2.19 2.38
CA ASP A 11 1.13 2.47 3.56
C ASP A 11 1.59 3.79 4.16
N PHE A 12 0.82 4.87 4.00
CA PHE A 12 1.24 6.19 4.44
C PHE A 12 0.97 6.41 5.94
N GLY A 13 2.04 6.64 6.70
CA GLY A 13 1.98 7.11 8.08
C GLY A 13 2.78 8.41 8.28
N THR A 14 2.40 9.18 9.30
CA THR A 14 3.03 10.48 9.61
C THR A 14 4.46 10.34 10.18
N LYS A 15 4.82 9.15 10.69
CA LYS A 15 6.16 8.82 11.23
C LYS A 15 6.95 7.86 10.34
N SER A 16 6.25 7.02 9.60
CA SER A 16 6.83 5.97 8.76
C SER A 16 5.88 5.62 7.64
N ILE A 17 6.42 5.22 6.49
CA ILE A 17 5.67 4.77 5.33
C ILE A 17 6.12 3.34 5.03
N GLY A 18 5.21 2.38 5.16
CA GLY A 18 5.48 0.99 4.78
C GLY A 18 5.56 0.88 3.27
N VAL A 19 6.47 0.04 2.76
CA VAL A 19 6.63 -0.19 1.31
C VAL A 19 6.61 -1.69 1.03
N ALA A 20 5.76 -2.10 0.10
CA ALA A 20 5.71 -3.46 -0.42
C ALA A 20 5.87 -3.47 -1.94
N ILE A 21 6.31 -4.60 -2.46
CA ILE A 21 6.40 -4.85 -3.90
C ILE A 21 5.68 -6.15 -4.23
N GLY A 22 4.99 -6.16 -5.36
CA GLY A 22 4.27 -7.31 -5.86
C GLY A 22 4.22 -7.29 -7.39
N GLN A 23 3.63 -8.34 -7.94
CA GLN A 23 3.43 -8.48 -9.38
C GLN A 23 2.04 -9.04 -9.67
N ASN A 24 1.43 -8.55 -10.74
CA ASN A 24 0.05 -8.90 -11.05
C ASN A 24 -0.15 -10.38 -11.46
N ILE A 25 0.90 -11.08 -11.87
CA ILE A 25 0.81 -12.48 -12.32
C ILE A 25 0.57 -13.43 -11.15
N THR A 26 1.39 -13.30 -10.10
CA THR A 26 1.28 -14.17 -8.93
C THR A 26 0.33 -13.61 -7.88
N GLU A 27 -0.04 -12.32 -8.00
CA GLU A 27 -0.90 -11.61 -7.06
C GLU A 27 -0.41 -11.68 -5.62
N THR A 28 0.90 -11.83 -5.46
CA THR A 28 1.56 -11.87 -4.17
C THR A 28 2.36 -10.60 -3.99
N ALA A 29 2.43 -10.17 -2.73
CA ALA A 29 3.30 -9.07 -2.34
C ALA A 29 4.28 -9.54 -1.27
N ARG A 30 5.39 -8.82 -1.17
CA ARG A 30 6.36 -8.99 -0.09
C ARG A 30 6.77 -7.64 0.46
N PRO A 31 7.15 -7.56 1.74
CA PRO A 31 7.66 -6.32 2.30
C PRO A 31 8.96 -5.94 1.59
N LEU A 32 9.12 -4.67 1.27
CA LEU A 32 10.33 -4.13 0.65
C LEU A 32 11.17 -3.38 1.67
N THR A 33 10.60 -2.34 2.30
CA THR A 33 11.27 -1.55 3.33
C THR A 33 10.28 -0.61 4.03
N VAL A 34 10.75 0.16 5.01
CA VAL A 34 10.02 1.28 5.60
C VAL A 34 10.77 2.58 5.31
N CYS A 35 10.08 3.58 4.78
CA CYS A 35 10.59 4.94 4.62
C CYS A 35 10.26 5.78 5.86
N LYS A 36 11.17 6.64 6.30
CA LYS A 36 10.86 7.57 7.39
C LYS A 36 9.92 8.66 6.87
N SER A 37 9.02 9.11 7.74
CA SER A 37 8.19 10.29 7.53
C SER A 37 8.34 11.19 8.75
N LYS A 38 8.52 12.50 8.54
CA LYS A 38 8.64 13.48 9.63
C LYS A 38 7.43 14.37 9.57
N ASN A 39 6.47 14.15 10.48
CA ASN A 39 5.19 14.86 10.53
C ASN A 39 4.49 14.87 9.17
N GLY A 40 4.43 13.70 8.51
CA GLY A 40 3.81 13.55 7.19
C GLY A 40 4.69 13.93 6.00
N THR A 41 5.90 14.48 6.22
CA THR A 41 6.87 14.72 5.15
C THR A 41 7.68 13.45 4.88
N PRO A 42 7.53 12.81 3.70
CA PRO A 42 8.27 11.59 3.36
C PRO A 42 9.75 11.84 3.11
N ASP A 43 10.57 10.82 3.35
CA ASP A 43 11.91 10.73 2.79
C ASP A 43 11.85 10.50 1.26
N TRP A 44 11.76 11.61 0.52
CA TRP A 44 11.64 11.58 -0.94
C TRP A 44 12.85 10.99 -1.65
N ILE A 45 14.06 11.12 -1.08
CA ILE A 45 15.28 10.55 -1.67
C ILE A 45 15.19 9.03 -1.65
N LYS A 46 14.77 8.45 -0.53
CA LYS A 46 14.59 7.00 -0.43
C LYS A 46 13.48 6.50 -1.36
N ILE A 47 12.36 7.23 -1.46
CA ILE A 47 11.26 6.89 -2.36
C ILE A 47 11.71 6.94 -3.83
N GLU A 48 12.39 8.00 -4.24
CA GLU A 48 12.93 8.15 -5.60
C GLU A 48 13.84 6.99 -5.97
N ARG A 49 14.75 6.61 -5.04
CA ARG A 49 15.61 5.45 -5.22
C ARG A 49 14.82 4.17 -5.43
N LEU A 50 13.77 3.92 -4.64
CA LEU A 50 12.94 2.72 -4.78
C LEU A 50 12.22 2.70 -6.14
N LEU A 51 11.65 3.83 -6.57
CA LEU A 51 10.97 3.92 -7.87
C LEU A 51 11.94 3.75 -9.04
N SER A 52 13.15 4.30 -8.92
CA SER A 52 14.22 4.18 -9.93
C SER A 52 14.89 2.82 -9.94
N GLU A 53 14.87 2.09 -8.83
CA GLU A 53 15.45 0.73 -8.76
C GLU A 53 14.48 -0.30 -9.34
N TRP A 54 13.21 -0.22 -8.95
CA TRP A 54 12.21 -1.23 -9.30
C TRP A 54 11.43 -0.92 -10.58
N TYR A 55 11.43 0.35 -11.04
CA TYR A 55 10.66 0.81 -12.19
C TYR A 55 9.22 0.24 -12.24
N PRO A 56 8.40 0.50 -11.21
CA PRO A 56 7.04 -0.04 -11.17
C PRO A 56 6.16 0.59 -12.26
N ASP A 57 5.25 -0.22 -12.80
CA ASP A 57 4.24 0.21 -13.77
C ASP A 57 3.07 0.95 -13.10
N LEU A 58 2.86 0.70 -11.81
CA LEU A 58 1.80 1.28 -10.99
C LEU A 58 2.25 1.41 -9.54
N VAL A 59 1.80 2.48 -8.89
CA VAL A 59 1.86 2.63 -7.44
C VAL A 59 0.47 2.58 -6.83
N VAL A 60 0.31 1.77 -5.80
CA VAL A 60 -0.89 1.71 -4.96
C VAL A 60 -0.61 2.46 -3.66
N VAL A 61 -1.47 3.39 -3.28
CA VAL A 61 -1.38 4.09 -2.00
C VAL A 61 -2.58 3.68 -1.15
N GLY A 62 -2.31 3.21 0.06
CA GLY A 62 -3.34 2.95 1.04
C GLY A 62 -4.17 4.20 1.35
N PHE A 63 -5.49 4.03 1.37
CA PHE A 63 -6.45 5.10 1.58
C PHE A 63 -7.27 4.80 2.83
N PRO A 64 -6.82 5.29 4.01
CA PRO A 64 -7.47 4.98 5.28
C PRO A 64 -8.81 5.71 5.34
N LEU A 65 -9.88 4.96 5.55
CA LEU A 65 -11.24 5.47 5.74
C LEU A 65 -11.84 4.88 7.02
N ASN A 66 -12.82 5.55 7.60
CA ASN A 66 -13.64 4.98 8.68
C ASN A 66 -14.53 3.87 8.11
N MET A 67 -15.05 3.00 8.97
CA MET A 67 -15.91 1.88 8.55
C MET A 67 -17.14 2.31 7.73
N ASP A 68 -17.69 3.49 7.99
CA ASP A 68 -18.82 4.08 7.26
C ASP A 68 -18.42 4.73 5.92
N GLY A 69 -17.12 4.73 5.58
CA GLY A 69 -16.56 5.33 4.37
C GLY A 69 -16.18 6.81 4.50
N THR A 70 -16.38 7.42 5.66
CA THR A 70 -15.93 8.79 5.90
C THR A 70 -14.41 8.88 6.05
N GLU A 71 -13.84 10.05 5.78
CA GLU A 71 -12.39 10.25 5.87
C GLU A 71 -11.89 10.29 7.31
N GLN A 72 -10.70 9.75 7.53
CA GLN A 72 -9.93 9.91 8.75
C GLN A 72 -9.08 11.19 8.68
N PRO A 73 -8.59 11.72 9.82
CA PRO A 73 -7.69 12.87 9.81
C PRO A 73 -6.43 12.70 8.93
N ILE A 74 -5.94 11.47 8.75
CA ILE A 74 -4.74 11.16 7.94
C ILE A 74 -5.04 11.00 6.45
N THR A 75 -6.30 10.80 6.05
CA THR A 75 -6.72 10.50 4.67
C THR A 75 -6.28 11.59 3.69
N GLU A 76 -6.45 12.85 4.06
CA GLU A 76 -6.02 13.96 3.21
C GLU A 76 -4.50 14.01 3.03
N SER A 77 -3.73 13.63 4.05
CA SER A 77 -2.26 13.54 3.93
C SER A 77 -1.83 12.38 3.02
N ALA A 78 -2.51 11.23 3.10
CA ALA A 78 -2.29 10.12 2.18
C ALA A 78 -2.64 10.50 0.72
N ARG A 79 -3.73 11.26 0.53
CA ARG A 79 -4.13 11.82 -0.77
C ARG A 79 -3.04 12.73 -1.34
N GLN A 80 -2.56 13.67 -0.54
CA GLN A 80 -1.50 14.60 -0.93
C GLN A 80 -0.19 13.87 -1.25
N PHE A 81 0.14 12.82 -0.49
CA PHE A 81 1.27 11.95 -0.76
C PHE A 81 1.16 11.26 -2.12
N GLY A 82 0.02 10.64 -2.42
CA GLY A 82 -0.25 10.03 -3.73
C GLY A 82 -0.15 11.03 -4.89
N HIS A 83 -0.74 12.22 -4.74
CA HIS A 83 -0.61 13.27 -5.75
C HIS A 83 0.83 13.76 -5.92
N ALA A 84 1.60 13.84 -4.83
CA ALA A 84 3.00 14.22 -4.88
C ALA A 84 3.86 13.17 -5.61
N LEU A 85 3.59 11.87 -5.44
CA LEU A 85 4.23 10.80 -6.20
C LEU A 85 4.03 10.99 -7.71
N TYR A 86 2.79 11.23 -8.14
CA TYR A 86 2.48 11.49 -9.55
C TYR A 86 3.21 12.75 -10.06
N ARG A 87 3.11 13.88 -9.33
CA ARG A 87 3.73 15.14 -9.76
C ARG A 87 5.26 15.09 -9.82
N ARG A 88 5.91 14.37 -8.89
CA ARG A 88 7.38 14.30 -8.80
C ARG A 88 7.98 13.31 -9.79
N PHE A 89 7.32 12.17 -10.01
CA PHE A 89 7.92 11.03 -10.70
C PHE A 89 7.17 10.61 -11.97
N GLY A 90 6.02 11.23 -12.27
CA GLY A 90 5.21 10.90 -13.44
C GLY A 90 4.58 9.50 -13.40
N ILE A 91 4.67 8.80 -12.27
CA ILE A 91 4.19 7.43 -12.14
C ILE A 91 2.68 7.38 -11.91
N LYS A 92 2.01 6.40 -12.52
CA LYS A 92 0.58 6.15 -12.29
C LYS A 92 0.36 5.77 -10.82
N VAL A 93 -0.57 6.46 -10.17
CA VAL A 93 -0.96 6.21 -8.77
C VAL A 93 -2.43 5.86 -8.71
N VAL A 94 -2.78 4.84 -7.94
CA VAL A 94 -4.16 4.51 -7.54
C VAL A 94 -4.26 4.49 -6.03
N PHE A 95 -5.44 4.83 -5.51
CA PHE A 95 -5.76 4.74 -4.09
C PHE A 95 -6.55 3.47 -3.83
N HIS A 96 -6.19 2.74 -2.78
CA HIS A 96 -6.89 1.52 -2.37
C HIS A 96 -7.55 1.71 -1.02
N ASP A 97 -8.85 1.46 -0.96
CA ASP A 97 -9.64 1.54 0.25
C ASP A 97 -9.21 0.45 1.24
N GLU A 98 -8.77 0.86 2.43
CA GLU A 98 -8.25 -0.03 3.47
C GLU A 98 -9.35 -0.64 4.36
N ARG A 99 -10.63 -0.36 4.09
CA ARG A 99 -11.75 -0.90 4.87
C ARG A 99 -11.91 -2.40 4.63
N LEU A 100 -11.18 -3.20 5.39
CA LEU A 100 -11.60 -4.55 5.75
C LEU A 100 -12.56 -4.45 6.92
N SER A 101 -13.66 -5.20 6.93
CA SER A 101 -14.47 -5.28 8.15
C SER A 101 -13.60 -5.77 9.31
N THR A 102 -13.86 -5.35 10.55
CA THR A 102 -13.02 -5.75 11.70
C THR A 102 -12.86 -7.27 11.80
N VAL A 103 -13.86 -8.03 11.32
CA VAL A 103 -13.83 -9.49 11.22
C VAL A 103 -12.88 -9.94 10.11
N GLU A 104 -13.01 -9.39 8.90
CA GLU A 104 -12.13 -9.72 7.76
C GLU A 104 -10.67 -9.29 8.01
N ALA A 105 -10.44 -8.11 8.59
CA ALA A 105 -9.12 -7.62 8.95
C ALA A 105 -8.44 -8.57 9.94
N ARG A 106 -9.15 -9.00 10.98
CA ARG A 106 -8.63 -9.95 11.98
C ARG A 106 -8.42 -11.33 11.38
N ALA A 107 -9.35 -11.84 10.57
CA ALA A 107 -9.22 -13.12 9.91
C ALA A 107 -8.04 -13.13 8.92
N TYR A 108 -7.89 -12.07 8.14
CA TYR A 108 -6.79 -11.89 7.19
C TYR A 108 -5.43 -11.81 7.90
N LEU A 109 -5.32 -11.00 8.95
CA LEU A 109 -4.10 -10.91 9.77
C LEU A 109 -3.76 -12.26 10.42
N PHE A 110 -4.78 -12.97 10.91
CA PHE A 110 -4.62 -14.28 11.53
C PHE A 110 -4.17 -15.35 10.52
N ASP A 111 -4.77 -15.41 9.34
CA ASP A 111 -4.39 -16.35 8.28
C ASP A 111 -2.93 -16.15 7.85
N LYS A 112 -2.48 -14.89 7.80
CA LYS A 112 -1.12 -14.54 7.35
C LYS A 112 -0.03 -14.70 8.42
N GLY A 113 -0.34 -14.68 9.71
CA GLY A 113 0.70 -14.70 10.76
C GLY A 113 0.26 -15.07 12.17
N GLY A 114 -0.91 -15.70 12.30
CA GLY A 114 -1.46 -16.19 13.55
C GLY A 114 -1.64 -15.09 14.61
N TYR A 115 -1.58 -15.49 15.88
CA TYR A 115 -1.76 -14.56 17.00
C TYR A 115 -0.67 -13.49 17.12
N GLN A 116 0.53 -13.71 16.57
CA GLN A 116 1.60 -12.70 16.60
C GLN A 116 1.33 -11.53 15.66
N ALA A 117 0.68 -11.78 14.51
CA ALA A 117 0.27 -10.72 13.58
C ALA A 117 -0.81 -9.80 14.18
N LEU A 118 -1.61 -10.29 15.13
CA LEU A 118 -2.62 -9.50 15.85
C LEU A 118 -2.00 -8.53 16.88
N ASN A 119 -0.77 -8.79 17.33
CA ASN A 119 -0.07 -8.03 18.37
C ASN A 119 1.03 -7.11 17.81
N LYS A 120 1.15 -6.98 16.48
CA LYS A 120 2.33 -6.37 15.85
C LYS A 120 2.44 -4.88 16.16
N SER A 121 3.50 -4.55 16.90
CA SER A 121 4.04 -3.20 17.04
C SER A 121 4.68 -2.72 15.73
N SER A 122 4.51 -1.43 15.44
CA SER A 122 4.93 -0.70 14.24
C SER A 122 6.45 -0.72 13.98
N VAL A 123 6.97 -1.71 13.24
CA VAL A 123 8.34 -1.64 12.67
C VAL A 123 8.45 -2.27 11.27
N ASP A 124 7.48 -3.06 10.82
CA ASP A 124 7.57 -3.73 9.53
C ASP A 124 6.63 -3.13 8.46
N ALA A 125 6.93 -3.45 7.20
CA ALA A 125 6.14 -3.01 6.05
C ALA A 125 4.96 -3.96 5.77
N THR A 126 4.46 -4.71 6.77
CA THR A 126 3.39 -5.70 6.55
C THR A 126 2.13 -5.03 6.06
N SER A 127 1.71 -3.90 6.63
CA SER A 127 0.50 -3.18 6.19
C SER A 127 0.51 -2.87 4.69
N ALA A 128 1.65 -2.48 4.12
CA ALA A 128 1.78 -2.24 2.68
C ALA A 128 1.61 -3.52 1.84
N VAL A 129 1.99 -4.68 2.38
CA VAL A 129 1.71 -5.99 1.75
C VAL A 129 0.21 -6.26 1.75
N ILE A 130 -0.47 -6.01 2.87
CA ILE A 130 -1.92 -6.19 2.99
C ILE A 130 -2.67 -5.32 1.98
N ILE A 131 -2.30 -4.04 1.89
CA ILE A 131 -2.86 -3.11 0.91
C ILE A 131 -2.70 -3.67 -0.51
N LEU A 132 -1.50 -4.14 -0.86
CA LEU A 132 -1.23 -4.61 -2.22
C LEU A 132 -1.97 -5.92 -2.56
N GLU A 133 -1.99 -6.89 -1.65
CA GLU A 133 -2.70 -8.15 -1.85
C GLU A 133 -4.24 -7.97 -1.86
N SER A 134 -4.75 -7.04 -1.04
CA SER A 134 -6.16 -6.64 -1.07
C SER A 134 -6.52 -5.96 -2.40
N TRP A 135 -5.66 -5.08 -2.92
CA TRP A 135 -5.86 -4.45 -4.22
C TRP A 135 -5.89 -5.47 -5.36
N PHE A 136 -4.97 -6.45 -5.37
CA PHE A 136 -5.01 -7.57 -6.34
C PHE A 136 -6.34 -8.31 -6.29
N SER A 137 -6.82 -8.62 -5.08
CA SER A 137 -8.06 -9.35 -4.87
C SER A 137 -9.29 -8.59 -5.37
N SER A 138 -9.36 -7.28 -5.10
CA SER A 138 -10.48 -6.42 -5.54
C SER A 138 -10.51 -6.22 -7.05
N ASN A 139 -9.35 -6.07 -7.69
CA ASN A 139 -9.27 -5.90 -9.14
C ASN A 139 -9.72 -7.18 -9.89
N LYS A 140 -9.49 -8.35 -9.29
CA LYS A 140 -9.98 -9.65 -9.77
C LYS A 140 -11.50 -9.75 -9.86
N ALA A 141 -12.20 -9.16 -8.89
CA ALA A 141 -13.66 -9.17 -8.88
C ALA A 141 -14.24 -8.34 -10.03
N GLN A 142 -13.53 -7.28 -10.45
CA GLN A 142 -13.92 -6.43 -11.57
C GLN A 142 -13.66 -7.11 -12.92
N ASP A 143 -12.51 -7.78 -13.08
CA ASP A 143 -12.17 -8.48 -14.33
C ASP A 143 -13.05 -9.72 -14.60
N ARG A 144 -13.66 -10.31 -13.56
CA ARG A 144 -14.61 -11.42 -13.68
C ARG A 144 -16.06 -10.99 -13.95
N ALA A 145 -16.35 -9.71 -13.83
CA ALA A 145 -17.70 -9.14 -14.01
C ALA A 145 -17.97 -8.68 -15.46
N LEU A 146 -17.06 -9.01 -16.39
CA LEU A 146 -17.16 -8.79 -17.84
C LEU A 146 -17.20 -10.14 -18.57
#